data_AF-A0A1V5C7Q7-F1
#
_entry.id   AF-A0A1V5C7Q7-F1
#
_cell.length_a   1.000
_cell.length_b   1.000
_cell.length_c   1.000
_cell.angle_alpha   90.00
_cell.angle_beta   90.00
_cell.angle_gamma   90.00
#
_symmetry.space_group_name_H-M   'P 1'
#
loop_
_entity.id
_entity.type
_entity.pdbx_description
1 polymer ?
#
loop_
_entity_poly.entity_id
_entity_poly.type
_entity_poly.pdbx_seq_one_letter_code
_entity_poly.pdbx_strand_id
1 'polypeptide(L)' 'MEQGESKDDIYNGAKTRHATLDRRLQMLLKKPYLTADEEFEVKVLKKKKLYFKDIMERVEEETQRGEKH' A
#
# COMPACT_ATOMS: atom_id res chain seq x y z
N MET A 1 22.96 -15.54 -2.22
CA MET A 1 23.17 -14.08 -2.21
C MET A 1 21.89 -13.48 -1.64
N GLU A 2 21.88 -13.08 -0.37
CA GLU A 2 20.82 -12.21 0.15
C GLU A 2 21.12 -10.79 -0.33
N GLN A 3 20.68 -10.47 -1.54
CA GLN A 3 20.62 -9.08 -1.97
C GLN A 3 19.44 -8.46 -1.21
N GLY A 4 19.72 -7.75 -0.12
CA GLY A 4 18.72 -6.93 0.54
C GLY A 4 18.11 -5.97 -0.48
N GLU A 5 16.79 -5.96 -0.57
CA GLU A 5 16.07 -5.05 -1.47
C GLU A 5 16.51 -3.61 -1.21
N SER A 6 16.80 -2.84 -2.27
CA SER A 6 17.08 -1.41 -2.14
C SER A 6 15.88 -0.69 -1.55
N LYS A 7 16.08 0.47 -0.92
CA LYS A 7 14.98 1.35 -0.48
C LYS A 7 14.01 1.67 -1.62
N ASP A 8 14.56 1.88 -2.82
CA ASP A 8 13.77 2.11 -4.04
C ASP A 8 12.94 0.88 -4.44
N ASP A 9 13.48 -0.33 -4.26
CA ASP A 9 12.77 -1.57 -4.57
C ASP A 9 11.62 -1.79 -3.58
N ILE A 10 11.86 -1.54 -2.28
CA ILE A 10 10.84 -1.61 -1.23
C ILE A 10 9.73 -0.59 -1.52
N TYR A 11 10.08 0.64 -1.86
CA TYR A 11 9.12 1.69 -2.19
C TYR A 11 8.29 1.31 -3.42
N ASN A 12 8.92 0.90 -4.51
CA ASN A 12 8.24 0.53 -5.75
C ASN A 12 7.34 -0.71 -5.56
N GLY A 13 7.78 -1.68 -4.75
CA GLY A 13 6.99 -2.83 -4.34
C GLY A 13 5.76 -2.42 -3.54
N ALA A 14 5.92 -1.57 -2.53
CA ALA A 14 4.83 -1.05 -1.71
C ALA A 14 3.83 -0.24 -2.54
N LYS A 15 4.32 0.63 -3.43
CA LYS A 15 3.51 1.43 -4.36
C LYS A 15 2.66 0.57 -5.28
N THR A 16 3.24 -0.49 -5.85
CA THR A 16 2.53 -1.42 -6.74
C THR A 16 1.43 -2.18 -5.99
N ARG A 17 1.72 -2.66 -4.78
CA ARG A 17 0.73 -3.35 -3.93
C ARG A 17 -0.38 -2.39 -3.48
N HIS A 18 -0.04 -1.17 -3.08
CA HIS A 18 -0.97 -0.11 -2.74
C HIS A 18 -1.92 0.21 -3.91
N ALA A 19 -1.40 0.38 -5.12
CA ALA A 19 -2.20 0.65 -6.33
C ALA A 19 -3.15 -0.51 -6.67
N THR A 20 -2.69 -1.75 -6.53
CA THR A 20 -3.52 -2.95 -6.77
C THR A 20 -4.70 -3.01 -5.81
N LEU A 21 -4.44 -2.76 -4.52
CA LEU A 21 -5.48 -2.74 -3.49
C LEU A 21 -6.49 -1.61 -3.71
N ASP A 22 -6.01 -0.44 -4.12
CA ASP A 22 -6.88 0.69 -4.46
C ASP A 22 -7.79 0.37 -5.64
N ARG A 23 -7.26 -0.23 -6.70
CA ARG A 23 -8.07 -0.63 -7.86
C ARG A 23 -9.22 -1.56 -7.45
N ARG A 24 -8.97 -2.57 -6.61
CA ARG A 24 -10.00 -3.47 -6.11
C ARG A 24 -11.02 -2.74 -5.24
N LEU A 25 -10.55 -1.85 -4.36
CA LEU A 25 -11.43 -1.03 -3.52
C LEU A 25 -12.35 -0.14 -4.36
N GLN A 26 -11.84 0.52 -5.40
CA GLN A 26 -12.64 1.33 -6.33
C GLN A 26 -13.68 0.49 -7.08
N MET A 27 -13.36 -0.75 -7.46
CA MET A 27 -14.32 -1.64 -8.10
C MET A 27 -15.48 -2.00 -7.16
N LEU A 28 -15.21 -2.22 -5.88
CA LEU A 28 -16.25 -2.50 -4.88
C LEU A 28 -17.09 -1.24 -4.60
N LEU A 29 -16.46 -0.08 -4.43
CA LEU A 29 -17.17 1.18 -4.15
C LEU A 29 -18.06 1.67 -5.30
N LYS A 30 -17.84 1.21 -6.53
CA LYS A 30 -18.73 1.48 -7.67
C LYS A 30 -20.03 0.68 -7.63
N LYS A 31 -20.12 -0.37 -6.82
CA LYS A 31 -21.35 -1.16 -6.69
C LYS A 31 -22.37 -0.36 -5.87
N PRO A 32 -23.66 -0.34 -6.27
CA PRO A 32 -24.70 0.33 -5.50
C PRO A 32 -24.89 -0.27 -4.09
N TYR A 33 -24.68 -1.58 -3.97
CA TYR A 33 -24.80 -2.34 -2.72
C TYR A 33 -23.68 -3.39 -2.65
N LEU A 34 -23.27 -3.71 -1.44
CA LEU A 34 -22.25 -4.73 -1.17
C LEU A 34 -22.89 -5.90 -0.41
N THR A 35 -22.37 -7.10 -0.64
CA THR A 35 -22.65 -8.24 0.25
C THR A 35 -21.84 -8.12 1.54
N ALA A 36 -22.21 -8.88 2.57
CA ALA A 36 -21.46 -8.90 3.84
C ALA A 36 -19.97 -9.23 3.65
N ASP A 37 -19.67 -10.17 2.73
CA ASP A 37 -18.29 -10.54 2.39
C ASP A 37 -17.55 -9.40 1.72
N GLU A 38 -18.22 -8.65 0.84
CA GLU A 38 -17.62 -7.51 0.15
C GLU A 38 -17.40 -6.32 1.09
N GLU A 39 -18.31 -6.08 2.04
CA GLU A 39 -18.09 -5.07 3.09
C GLU A 39 -16.89 -5.44 3.96
N PHE A 40 -16.75 -6.71 4.30
CA PHE A 40 -15.57 -7.21 5.01
C PHE A 40 -14.31 -7.04 4.16
N GLU A 41 -14.37 -7.37 2.86
CA GLU A 41 -13.28 -7.16 1.91
C GLU A 41 -12.86 -5.69 1.87
N VAL A 42 -13.80 -4.75 1.78
CA VAL A 42 -13.52 -3.29 1.81
C VAL A 42 -12.74 -2.90 3.07
N LYS A 43 -13.14 -3.40 4.25
CA LYS A 43 -12.44 -3.11 5.52
C LYS A 43 -11.01 -3.67 5.50
N VAL A 44 -10.83 -4.89 4.99
CA VAL A 44 -9.51 -5.52 4.86
C VAL A 44 -8.63 -4.78 3.87
N LEU A 45 -9.17 -4.41 2.70
CA LEU A 45 -8.45 -3.66 1.66
C LEU A 45 -7.97 -2.31 2.18
N LYS A 46 -8.81 -1.57 2.91
CA LYS A 46 -8.42 -0.29 3.53
C LYS A 46 -7.26 -0.45 4.51
N LYS A 47 -7.31 -1.46 5.40
CA LYS A 47 -6.22 -1.75 6.35
C LYS A 47 -4.91 -2.10 5.63
N LYS A 48 -4.97 -2.97 4.62
CA LYS A 48 -3.78 -3.33 3.83
C LYS A 48 -3.22 -2.14 3.06
N LYS A 49 -4.09 -1.29 2.51
CA LYS A 49 -3.68 -0.07 1.79
C LYS A 49 -2.97 0.91 2.73
N LEU A 50 -3.48 1.11 3.93
CA LEU A 50 -2.82 1.92 4.96
C LEU A 50 -1.43 1.35 5.30
N TYR A 51 -1.31 0.05 5.52
CA TYR A 51 -0.03 -0.59 5.80
C TYR A 51 1.04 -0.31 4.72
N PHE A 52 0.70 -0.42 3.43
CA PHE A 52 1.65 -0.11 2.36
C PHE A 52 1.94 1.38 2.24
N LYS A 53 1.00 2.26 2.59
CA LYS A 53 1.23 3.71 2.71
C LYS A 53 2.23 4.02 3.81
N ASP A 54 2.09 3.40 4.98
CA ASP A 54 3.02 3.57 6.10
C ASP A 54 4.43 3.09 5.73
N ILE A 55 4.56 2.02 4.94
CA ILE A 55 5.86 1.58 4.41
C ILE A 55 6.47 2.64 3.49
N MET A 56 5.69 3.17 2.55
CA MET A 56 6.16 4.21 1.63
C MET A 56 6.60 5.46 2.40
N GLU A 57 5.81 5.91 3.38
CA GLU A 57 6.14 7.07 4.22
C GLU A 57 7.43 6.85 5.02
N ARG A 58 7.63 5.66 5.60
CA ARG A 58 8.88 5.34 6.32
C ARG A 58 10.10 5.41 5.40
N VAL A 59 9.99 4.86 4.19
CA VAL A 59 11.09 4.89 3.22
C VAL A 59 11.37 6.34 2.79
N GLU A 60 10.33 7.15 2.54
CA GLU A 60 10.49 8.57 2.22
C GLU A 60 11.15 9.35 3.36
N GLU A 61 10.72 9.15 4.61
CA GLU A 61 11.30 9.78 5.79
C GLU A 61 12.79 9.41 5.97
N GLU A 62 13.13 8.14 5.78
CA GLU A 62 14.51 7.68 5.88
C GLU A 62 15.41 8.26 4.79
N THR A 63 14.91 8.40 3.57
CA THR A 63 15.64 9.04 2.47
C THR A 63 15.86 10.52 2.76
N GLN A 64 14.82 11.24 3.20
CA GLN A 64 14.93 12.67 3.57
C GLN A 64 15.84 12.91 4.78
N ARG A 65 15.90 11.98 5.74
CA ARG A 65 16.84 12.06 6.88
C ARG A 65 18.28 11.79 6.47
N GLY A 66 18.50 10.90 5.49
CA GLY A 66 19.82 10.61 4.94
C GLY A 66 20.42 11.76 4.13
N GLU A 67 19.59 12.59 3.49
CA GLU A 67 20.04 13.77 2.73
C GLU A 67 20.42 14.98 3.61
N LYS A 68 20.11 14.95 4.91
CA LYS A 68 20.35 16.08 5.84
C LYS A 68 21.71 16.05 6.54
N HIS A 69 22.61 15.12 6.21
CA HIS A 69 23.90 14.96 6.89
C HIS A 69 25.10 14.94 5.94
#